data_AF-A0A5N5TJU4-F1
#
_entry.id   AF-A0A5N5TJU4-F1
#
_cell.length_a   1.000
_cell.length_b   1.000
_cell.length_c   1.000
_cell.angle_alpha   90.00
_cell.angle_beta   90.00
_cell.angle_gamma   90.00
#
_symmetry.space_group_name_H-M   'P 1'
#
loop_
_entity.id
_entity.type
_entity.pdbx_description
1 polymer ?
#
loop_
_entity_poly.entity_id
_entity_poly.type
_entity_poly.pdbx_seq_one_letter_code
_entity_poly.pdbx_strand_id
1 'polypeptide(L)'
;MDIKREVDIKDEVVEISEDISNNGQSLEQDTRLEEIQGKNVCPNKDVKEKMETKEELLTNEYTESRQPIEQVFVLDEDQMIEALTSIKSVNRTDAMTLLSTFGSLEKIVAATEEEISFCPGFGPQKASKLHSVLHQSFKKSS
;
A
#
# COMPACT_ATOMS: atom_id res chain seq x y z
N MET A 1 -37.01 22.99 47.70
CA MET A 1 -36.54 21.68 48.18
C MET A 1 -36.02 20.94 46.97
N ASP A 2 -34.71 20.87 46.86
CA ASP A 2 -33.99 20.25 45.76
C ASP A 2 -34.16 18.73 45.79
N ILE A 3 -34.57 18.15 44.67
CA ILE A 3 -34.55 16.70 44.45
C ILE A 3 -33.26 16.36 43.70
N LYS A 4 -32.21 16.06 44.47
CA LYS A 4 -31.07 15.29 43.98
C LYS A 4 -31.51 13.83 43.89
N ARG A 5 -31.41 13.21 42.72
CA ARG A 5 -31.45 11.75 42.61
C ARG A 5 -30.27 11.26 41.79
N GLU A 6 -29.53 10.40 42.47
CA GLU A 6 -28.34 9.61 42.11
C GLU A 6 -28.37 9.06 40.69
N VAL A 7 -27.20 9.05 40.04
CA VAL A 7 -26.90 8.26 38.85
C VAL A 7 -26.26 6.96 39.32
N ASP A 8 -26.95 5.84 39.17
CA ASP A 8 -26.35 4.52 39.38
C ASP A 8 -25.50 4.15 38.15
N ILE A 9 -24.18 4.18 38.31
CA ILE A 9 -23.23 3.60 37.35
C ILE A 9 -23.20 2.09 37.63
N LYS A 10 -23.68 1.29 36.68
CA LYS A 10 -23.46 -0.16 36.70
C LYS A 10 -22.10 -0.43 36.08
N ASP A 11 -21.11 -0.74 36.93
CA ASP A 11 -19.87 -1.40 36.55
C ASP A 11 -20.19 -2.82 36.05
N GLU A 12 -20.07 -3.06 34.75
CA GLU A 12 -20.04 -4.42 34.20
C GLU A 12 -18.58 -4.83 34.03
N VAL A 13 -18.10 -5.58 35.01
CA VAL A 13 -16.82 -6.27 35.02
C VAL A 13 -16.90 -7.43 34.02
N VAL A 14 -16.29 -7.29 32.85
CA VAL A 14 -16.08 -8.44 31.95
C VAL A 14 -14.74 -9.07 32.31
N GLU A 15 -14.84 -10.20 33.02
CA GLU A 15 -13.71 -11.06 33.38
C GLU A 15 -13.05 -11.66 32.14
N ILE A 16 -11.73 -11.52 32.11
CA ILE A 16 -10.80 -12.32 31.33
C ILE A 16 -10.76 -13.73 31.92
N SER A 17 -10.89 -14.75 31.07
CA SER A 17 -10.51 -16.12 31.41
C SER A 17 -9.80 -16.75 30.21
N GLU A 18 -8.52 -17.01 30.42
CA GLU A 18 -7.69 -17.91 29.63
C GLU A 18 -8.08 -19.35 29.97
N ASP A 19 -8.18 -20.24 28.98
CA ASP A 19 -7.87 -21.65 29.18
C ASP A 19 -7.45 -22.33 27.86
N ILE A 20 -6.30 -22.99 27.94
CA ILE A 20 -5.65 -23.80 26.92
C ILE A 20 -6.20 -25.23 27.05
N SER A 21 -6.59 -25.87 25.94
CA SER A 21 -6.50 -27.32 25.87
C SER A 21 -6.29 -27.83 24.44
N ASN A 22 -5.19 -28.55 24.31
CA ASN A 22 -4.77 -29.36 23.18
C ASN A 22 -5.81 -30.42 22.82
N ASN A 23 -6.02 -30.65 21.54
CA ASN A 23 -6.23 -32.02 21.06
C ASN A 23 -5.60 -32.17 19.67
N GLY A 24 -4.53 -32.94 19.61
CA GLY A 24 -3.87 -33.31 18.36
C GLY A 24 -4.59 -34.44 17.65
N GLN A 25 -4.48 -34.48 16.33
CA GLN A 25 -4.50 -35.72 15.57
C GLN A 25 -3.48 -35.60 14.44
N SER A 26 -2.40 -36.36 14.61
CA SER A 26 -1.37 -36.68 13.64
C SER A 26 -1.91 -37.69 12.62
N LEU A 27 -1.56 -37.54 11.34
CA LEU A 27 -1.34 -38.68 10.46
C LEU A 27 -0.30 -38.32 9.40
N GLU A 28 0.93 -38.67 9.71
CA GLU A 28 2.04 -38.86 8.77
C GLU A 28 1.75 -40.09 7.90
N GLN A 29 2.11 -40.08 6.62
CA GLN A 29 3.26 -40.86 6.16
C GLN A 29 3.58 -40.71 4.66
N ASP A 30 4.89 -40.67 4.45
CA ASP A 30 5.70 -40.61 3.25
C ASP A 30 5.36 -41.57 2.09
N THR A 31 5.60 -41.10 0.87
CA THR A 31 6.17 -41.95 -0.19
C THR A 31 7.20 -41.20 -1.04
N ARG A 32 8.48 -41.42 -0.68
CA ARG A 32 9.60 -41.85 -1.53
C ARG A 32 10.01 -41.00 -2.75
N LEU A 33 11.23 -40.47 -2.63
CA LEU A 33 12.13 -39.94 -3.65
C LEU A 33 12.61 -40.99 -4.67
N GLU A 34 12.79 -40.58 -5.93
CA GLU A 34 13.87 -40.97 -6.88
C GLU A 34 14.00 -39.83 -7.92
N GLU A 35 15.09 -39.54 -8.61
CA GLU A 35 16.53 -39.50 -8.34
C GLU A 35 17.11 -38.67 -9.52
N ILE A 36 17.69 -37.51 -9.20
CA ILE A 36 18.88 -36.83 -9.75
C ILE A 36 19.27 -37.11 -11.23
N GLN A 37 19.54 -36.06 -12.01
CA GLN A 37 20.87 -35.79 -12.62
C GLN A 37 20.83 -34.78 -13.78
N GLY A 38 21.65 -33.75 -13.65
CA GLY A 38 22.03 -32.87 -14.76
C GLY A 38 22.38 -31.47 -14.29
N LYS A 39 23.49 -31.32 -13.55
CA LYS A 39 24.75 -30.79 -14.11
C LYS A 39 24.69 -29.25 -14.29
N ASN A 40 25.15 -28.49 -13.29
CA ASN A 40 26.52 -27.92 -13.19
C ASN A 40 26.64 -26.62 -14.03
N VAL A 41 27.13 -25.46 -13.62
CA VAL A 41 28.02 -24.97 -12.55
C VAL A 41 27.73 -23.47 -12.40
N CYS A 42 27.55 -22.96 -11.18
CA CYS A 42 27.76 -21.54 -10.90
C CYS A 42 29.21 -21.37 -10.43
N PRO A 43 30.04 -20.50 -11.05
CA PRO A 43 31.28 -20.10 -10.42
C PRO A 43 30.94 -19.19 -9.24
N ASN A 44 31.11 -19.75 -8.04
CA ASN A 44 31.16 -19.06 -6.77
C ASN A 44 32.35 -18.09 -6.77
N LYS A 45 32.21 -16.93 -6.14
CA LYS A 45 33.15 -16.40 -5.13
C LYS A 45 32.66 -15.05 -4.59
N ASP A 46 32.22 -15.12 -3.34
CA ASP A 46 32.44 -14.13 -2.28
C ASP A 46 31.77 -12.75 -2.45
N VAL A 47 30.99 -12.20 -1.52
CA VAL A 47 30.79 -12.45 -0.09
C VAL A 47 29.61 -11.58 0.37
N LYS A 48 28.95 -11.99 1.46
CA LYS A 48 28.17 -11.19 2.44
C LYS A 48 26.63 -11.09 2.29
N GLU A 49 25.99 -12.11 2.85
CA GLU A 49 24.97 -12.01 3.92
C GLU A 49 24.45 -10.60 4.30
N LYS A 50 23.17 -10.33 4.01
CA LYS A 50 22.09 -10.19 5.02
C LYS A 50 20.69 -9.94 4.37
N MET A 51 19.77 -10.86 4.66
CA MET A 51 18.30 -10.74 4.89
C MET A 51 17.46 -9.87 3.94
N GLU A 52 16.65 -10.46 3.05
CA GLU A 52 15.20 -10.75 3.23
C GLU A 52 14.37 -9.44 3.13
N THR A 53 13.61 -9.17 2.07
CA THR A 53 12.28 -9.75 1.80
C THR A 53 11.87 -9.45 0.34
N LYS A 54 11.56 -10.49 -0.43
CA LYS A 54 10.57 -10.58 -1.53
C LYS A 54 10.37 -9.32 -2.43
N GLU A 55 11.29 -9.12 -3.37
CA GLU A 55 11.14 -8.25 -4.54
C GLU A 55 10.28 -8.98 -5.61
N GLU A 56 9.01 -8.62 -5.73
CA GLU A 56 8.14 -9.10 -6.81
C GLU A 56 8.29 -8.19 -8.05
N LEU A 57 9.31 -8.51 -8.86
CA LEU A 57 9.39 -8.37 -10.33
C LEU A 57 9.07 -7.00 -10.96
N LEU A 58 10.04 -6.09 -10.97
CA LEU A 58 10.19 -5.09 -12.03
C LEU A 58 10.69 -5.78 -13.32
N THR A 59 9.80 -5.97 -14.29
CA THR A 59 10.18 -6.30 -15.67
C THR A 59 9.53 -5.31 -16.62
N ASN A 60 10.24 -4.23 -16.95
CA ASN A 60 10.01 -3.46 -18.16
C ASN A 60 11.27 -3.53 -19.02
N GLU A 61 11.28 -4.53 -19.89
CA GLU A 61 12.20 -4.58 -21.03
C GLU A 61 11.86 -3.42 -21.98
N TYR A 62 12.89 -2.64 -22.32
CA TYR A 62 12.83 -1.60 -23.33
C TYR A 62 12.51 -2.22 -24.70
N THR A 63 11.27 -2.07 -25.18
CA THR A 63 10.94 -2.43 -26.57
C THR A 63 10.85 -1.18 -27.43
N GLU A 64 11.95 -0.93 -28.14
CA GLU A 64 12.03 -0.04 -29.28
C GLU A 64 11.21 -0.62 -30.46
N SER A 65 9.96 -0.16 -30.63
CA SER A 65 9.29 -0.15 -31.94
C SER A 65 8.15 0.87 -31.97
N ARG A 66 8.21 1.80 -32.93
CA ARG A 66 7.20 2.85 -33.15
C ARG A 66 5.95 2.25 -33.79
N GLN A 67 4.92 1.98 -32.99
CA GLN A 67 3.59 1.56 -33.43
C GLN A 67 2.66 2.79 -33.60
N PRO A 68 1.71 2.78 -34.55
CA PRO A 68 0.80 3.91 -34.80
C PRO A 68 -0.26 4.02 -33.69
N ILE A 69 -0.36 5.21 -33.10
CA ILE A 69 -1.42 5.78 -32.24
C ILE A 69 -2.40 4.77 -31.62
N GLU A 70 -1.91 4.07 -30.61
CA GLU A 70 -2.58 3.81 -29.32
C GLU A 70 -1.44 3.61 -28.32
N GLN A 71 -0.69 4.68 -28.05
CA GLN A 71 0.40 4.63 -27.07
C GLN A 71 -0.21 4.61 -25.68
N VAL A 72 -0.49 3.42 -25.17
CA VAL A 72 -0.71 3.20 -23.73
C VAL A 72 0.64 3.44 -23.05
N PHE A 73 0.90 4.69 -22.68
CA PHE A 73 2.06 5.07 -21.88
C PHE A 73 1.82 4.60 -20.45
N VAL A 74 2.60 3.62 -20.00
CA VAL A 74 2.61 3.17 -18.61
C VAL A 74 3.64 4.02 -17.87
N LEU A 75 3.17 4.80 -16.89
CA LEU A 75 4.05 5.53 -15.97
C LEU A 75 4.59 4.56 -14.93
N ASP A 76 5.91 4.61 -14.70
CA ASP A 76 6.51 3.91 -13.55
C ASP A 76 6.02 4.51 -12.23
N GLU A 77 6.03 3.72 -11.16
CA GLU A 77 5.57 4.15 -9.83
C GLU A 77 6.34 5.39 -9.34
N ASP A 78 7.66 5.42 -9.50
CA ASP A 78 8.50 6.56 -9.11
C ASP A 78 8.13 7.84 -9.87
N GLN A 79 7.79 7.74 -11.17
CA GLN A 79 7.35 8.90 -11.95
C GLN A 79 6.01 9.45 -11.43
N MET A 80 5.09 8.57 -11.04
CA MET A 80 3.82 8.99 -10.42
C MET A 80 4.05 9.65 -9.05
N ILE A 81 4.96 9.10 -8.25
CA ILE A 81 5.34 9.68 -6.96
C ILE A 81 5.96 11.07 -7.15
N GLU A 82 6.87 11.24 -8.10
CA GLU A 82 7.46 12.55 -8.42
C GLU A 82 6.40 13.56 -8.87
N ALA A 83 5.46 13.14 -9.72
CA ALA A 83 4.37 14.01 -10.17
C ALA A 83 3.47 14.46 -8.99
N LEU A 84 3.09 13.55 -8.10
CA LEU A 84 2.25 13.86 -6.93
C LEU A 84 2.99 14.75 -5.92
N THR A 85 4.28 14.49 -5.69
CA THR A 85 5.11 15.28 -4.75
C THR A 85 5.49 16.66 -5.26
N SER A 86 5.25 16.96 -6.55
CA SER A 86 5.30 18.32 -7.09
C SER A 86 4.31 19.27 -6.37
N ILE A 87 3.22 18.72 -5.82
CA ILE A 87 2.24 19.47 -5.03
C ILE A 87 2.78 19.65 -3.61
N LYS A 88 3.04 20.91 -3.21
CA LYS A 88 3.68 21.28 -1.93
C LYS A 88 3.09 20.60 -0.68
N SER A 89 1.80 20.26 -0.69
CA SER A 89 1.13 19.63 0.45
C SER A 89 1.26 18.11 0.52
N VAL A 90 1.88 17.47 -0.48
CA VAL A 90 1.97 16.01 -0.63
C VAL A 90 3.43 15.59 -0.48
N ASN A 91 3.71 14.70 0.48
CA ASN A 91 5.03 14.10 0.68
C ASN A 91 5.15 12.76 -0.05
N ARG A 92 6.37 12.20 -0.13
CA ARG A 92 6.63 10.88 -0.75
C ARG A 92 5.76 9.77 -0.14
N THR A 93 5.69 9.70 1.19
CA THR A 93 4.83 8.73 1.88
C THR A 93 3.35 8.92 1.55
N ASP A 94 2.91 10.18 1.46
CA ASP A 94 1.52 10.47 1.11
C ASP A 94 1.20 10.01 -0.33
N ALA A 95 2.10 10.25 -1.28
CA ALA A 95 1.97 9.80 -2.66
C ALA A 95 1.92 8.27 -2.77
N MET A 96 2.78 7.56 -2.05
CA MET A 96 2.74 6.08 -1.96
C MET A 96 1.40 5.58 -1.41
N THR A 97 0.88 6.20 -0.35
CA THR A 97 -0.43 5.85 0.21
C THR A 97 -1.55 6.09 -0.80
N LEU A 98 -1.55 7.23 -1.50
CA LEU A 98 -2.57 7.54 -2.52
C LEU A 98 -2.53 6.52 -3.67
N LEU A 99 -1.35 6.21 -4.18
CA LEU A 99 -1.18 5.23 -5.26
C LEU A 99 -1.60 3.82 -4.81
N SER A 100 -1.26 3.43 -3.58
CA SER A 100 -1.67 2.14 -3.02
C SER A 100 -3.18 2.05 -2.77
N THR A 101 -3.82 3.16 -2.39
CA THR A 101 -5.26 3.20 -2.06
C THR A 101 -6.13 3.27 -3.31
N PHE A 102 -5.78 4.15 -4.25
CA PHE A 102 -6.60 4.42 -5.44
C PHE A 102 -6.17 3.58 -6.66
N GLY A 103 -4.89 3.21 -6.74
CA GLY A 103 -4.35 2.38 -7.83
C GLY A 103 -4.06 3.13 -9.14
N SER A 104 -4.65 4.29 -9.37
CA SER A 104 -4.35 5.12 -10.55
C SER A 104 -4.50 6.62 -10.29
N LEU A 105 -3.74 7.44 -11.03
CA LEU A 105 -3.84 8.90 -10.95
C LEU A 105 -5.23 9.40 -11.36
N GLU A 106 -5.88 8.76 -12.33
CA GLU A 106 -7.25 9.09 -12.74
C GLU A 106 -8.23 9.02 -11.57
N LYS A 107 -8.16 7.95 -10.77
CA LYS A 107 -9.00 7.79 -9.59
C LYS A 107 -8.68 8.81 -8.50
N ILE A 108 -7.41 9.17 -8.34
CA ILE A 108 -7.01 10.23 -7.39
C ILE A 108 -7.59 11.59 -7.81
N VAL A 109 -7.57 11.91 -9.11
CA VAL A 109 -8.11 13.17 -9.64
C VAL A 109 -9.63 13.22 -9.55
N ALA A 110 -10.32 12.09 -9.76
CA ALA A 110 -11.78 12.00 -9.65
C ALA A 110 -12.29 11.91 -8.20
N ALA A 111 -11.42 11.64 -7.23
CA ALA A 111 -11.79 11.47 -5.83
C ALA A 111 -12.22 12.79 -5.17
N THR A 112 -13.19 12.67 -4.27
CA THR A 112 -13.63 13.78 -3.40
C THR A 112 -12.61 14.07 -2.31
N GLU A 113 -12.68 15.27 -1.73
CA GLU A 113 -11.83 15.65 -0.58
C GLU A 113 -12.00 14.68 0.60
N GLU A 114 -13.22 14.19 0.84
CA GLU A 114 -13.53 13.25 1.92
C GLU A 114 -12.84 11.90 1.68
N GLU A 115 -12.94 11.34 0.48
CA GLU A 115 -12.28 10.09 0.09
C GLU A 115 -10.76 10.17 0.25
N ILE A 116 -10.16 11.29 -0.16
CA ILE A 116 -8.72 11.53 0.01
C ILE A 116 -8.34 11.61 1.50
N SER A 117 -9.23 12.14 2.35
CA SER A 117 -9.00 12.24 3.81
C SER A 117 -9.11 10.90 4.56
N PHE A 118 -9.75 9.89 3.96
CA PHE A 118 -9.81 8.54 4.52
C PHE A 118 -8.51 7.75 4.33
N CYS A 119 -7.59 8.24 3.49
CA CYS A 119 -6.28 7.61 3.34
C CYS A 119 -5.48 7.66 4.66
N PRO A 120 -4.85 6.55 5.07
CA PRO A 120 -4.11 6.51 6.34
C PRO A 120 -2.96 7.52 6.35
N GLY A 121 -2.94 8.37 7.39
CA GLY A 121 -1.94 9.44 7.53
C GLY A 121 -2.23 10.70 6.67
N PHE A 122 -3.31 10.71 5.89
CA PHE A 122 -3.70 11.82 5.04
C PHE A 122 -4.79 12.68 5.70
N GLY A 123 -4.36 13.68 6.47
CA GLY A 123 -5.31 14.53 7.20
C GLY A 123 -6.16 15.45 6.31
N PRO A 124 -7.27 16.01 6.84
CA PRO A 124 -8.22 16.83 6.07
C PRO A 124 -7.57 18.07 5.45
N GLN A 125 -6.58 18.68 6.13
CA GLN A 125 -5.87 19.83 5.57
C GLN A 125 -5.05 19.50 4.31
N LYS A 126 -4.47 18.29 4.24
CA LYS A 126 -3.74 17.84 3.05
C LYS A 126 -4.74 17.49 1.94
N ALA A 127 -5.85 16.84 2.29
CA ALA A 127 -6.93 16.49 1.38
C ALA A 127 -7.51 17.73 0.68
N SER A 128 -7.87 18.74 1.47
CA SER A 128 -8.38 20.01 0.97
C SER A 128 -7.44 20.69 -0.01
N LYS A 129 -6.14 20.76 0.33
CA LYS A 129 -5.12 21.39 -0.52
C LYS A 129 -4.90 20.62 -1.81
N LEU A 130 -4.78 19.30 -1.74
CA LEU A 130 -4.60 18.45 -2.92
C LEU A 130 -5.81 18.57 -3.85
N HIS A 131 -7.01 18.36 -3.33
CA HIS A 131 -8.25 18.45 -4.09
C HIS A 131 -8.41 19.83 -4.74
N SER A 132 -8.13 20.90 -4.00
CA SER A 132 -8.16 22.28 -4.53
C SER A 132 -7.16 22.49 -5.67
N VAL A 133 -5.94 21.96 -5.55
CA VAL A 133 -4.90 22.10 -6.58
C VAL A 133 -5.26 21.36 -7.87
N LEU A 134 -5.91 20.20 -7.77
CA LEU A 134 -6.32 19.41 -8.93
C LEU A 134 -7.51 20.03 -9.67
N HIS A 135 -8.41 20.70 -8.95
CA HIS A 135 -9.67 21.22 -9.51
C HIS A 135 -9.69 22.74 -9.75
N GLN A 136 -8.66 23.47 -9.32
CA GLN A 136 -8.55 24.91 -9.61
C GLN A 136 -8.35 25.17 -11.10
N SER A 137 -8.97 26.24 -11.61
CA SER A 137 -8.73 26.71 -12.98
C SER A 137 -7.33 27.29 -13.13
N PHE A 138 -6.68 27.04 -14.26
CA PHE A 138 -5.39 27.66 -14.58
C PHE A 138 -5.53 29.17 -14.76
N LYS A 139 -4.57 29.93 -14.21
CA LYS A 139 -4.49 31.38 -14.44
C LYS A 139 -4.13 31.62 -15.91
N LYS A 140 -4.86 32.51 -16.57
CA LYS A 140 -4.51 33.00 -17.91
C LYS A 140 -3.31 33.95 -17.77
N SER A 141 -2.29 33.79 -18.60
CA SER A 141 -1.24 34.80 -18.75
C SER A 141 -1.85 36.05 -19.38
N SER A 142 -1.88 37.16 -18.63
CA SER A 142 -2.29 38.48 -19.15
C SER A 142 -1.10 39.23 -19.73
#